data_AF-A0AA52FCR0-F1
#
_entry.id   AF-A0AA52FCR0-F1
#
_cell.length_a   1.000
_cell.length_b   1.000
_cell.length_c   1.000
_cell.angle_alpha   90.00
_cell.angle_beta   90.00
_cell.angle_gamma   90.00
#
_symmetry.space_group_name_H-M   'P 1'
#
loop_
_entity.id
_entity.type
_entity.pdbx_description
1 polymer ?
#
loop_
_entity_poly.entity_id
_entity_poly.type
_entity_poly.pdbx_seq_one_letter_code
_entity_poly.pdbx_strand_id
1 'polypeptide(L)'
;MRLRLRVFRPSTGPREHRVVQPWQPLRHTSLRGPNPIGLLLGDHDGLNRLAGLFSFAAYSRHTIVHVPLRDGIPPDEGWGEPVDLVLAHHTYGLRPSKWPELRRKLRQGTPLTVRTDEARTGRDAASWRARWERADFRDELRHTTHARTFFLFGSRDVFAETATYFAHAAGWGPYQKRVAEGHSALMASLPSLIQPPGGGHPLELLICFKPYPPYAHFKRPGR
;
A
#
# COMPACT_ATOMS: atom_id res chain seq x y z
N MET A 1 -13.26 8.37 -4.29
CA MET A 1 -13.55 7.00 -4.79
C MET A 1 -14.39 6.27 -3.76
N ARG A 2 -15.05 5.17 -4.13
CA ARG A 2 -15.79 4.33 -3.17
C ARG A 2 -15.08 3.00 -2.99
N LEU A 3 -14.63 2.70 -1.77
CA LEU A 3 -13.99 1.43 -1.43
C LEU A 3 -14.98 0.51 -0.75
N ARG A 4 -14.98 -0.76 -1.15
CA ARG A 4 -15.67 -1.84 -0.46
C ARG A 4 -14.63 -2.61 0.36
N LEU A 5 -14.84 -2.65 1.66
CA LEU A 5 -13.94 -3.21 2.65
C LEU A 5 -14.66 -4.24 3.52
N ARG A 6 -13.89 -5.08 4.20
CA ARG A 6 -14.32 -5.88 5.35
C ARG A 6 -13.70 -5.28 6.60
N VAL A 7 -14.48 -5.09 7.65
CA VAL A 7 -13.99 -4.68 8.97
C VAL A 7 -14.02 -5.86 9.93
N PHE A 8 -12.96 -5.98 10.73
CA PHE A 8 -12.82 -6.97 11.78
C PHE A 8 -12.49 -6.25 13.08
N ARG A 9 -12.97 -6.82 14.19
CA ARG A 9 -12.71 -6.36 15.55
C ARG A 9 -12.05 -7.45 16.40
N PRO A 10 -10.85 -7.95 16.05
CA PRO A 10 -10.17 -8.93 16.89
C PRO A 10 -9.64 -8.30 18.18
N SER A 11 -9.76 -9.04 19.28
CA SER A 11 -9.15 -8.66 20.56
C SER A 11 -7.84 -9.40 20.80
N THR A 12 -6.83 -8.71 21.33
CA THR A 12 -5.60 -9.32 21.88
C THR A 12 -5.42 -8.86 23.32
N GLY A 13 -5.59 -9.78 24.27
CA GLY A 13 -5.72 -9.41 25.68
C GLY A 13 -6.87 -8.43 25.90
N PRO A 14 -6.67 -7.32 26.62
CA PRO A 14 -7.74 -6.34 26.92
C PRO A 14 -8.02 -5.36 25.77
N ARG A 15 -7.23 -5.39 24.69
CA ARG A 15 -7.34 -4.40 23.60
C ARG A 15 -8.10 -4.97 22.42
N GLU A 16 -9.18 -4.30 22.04
CA GLU A 16 -9.83 -4.50 20.74
C GLU A 16 -9.08 -3.71 19.65
N HIS A 17 -8.91 -4.33 18.49
CA HIS A 17 -8.29 -3.71 17.33
C HIS A 17 -9.30 -3.58 16.20
N ARG A 18 -9.29 -2.43 15.50
CA ARG A 18 -10.03 -2.29 14.24
C ARG A 18 -9.10 -2.62 13.08
N VAL A 19 -9.39 -3.71 12.37
CA VAL A 19 -8.66 -4.11 11.15
C VAL A 19 -9.60 -4.01 9.97
N VAL A 20 -9.16 -3.41 8.86
CA VAL A 20 -9.90 -3.44 7.59
C VAL A 20 -9.10 -4.15 6.52
N GLN A 21 -9.81 -4.82 5.61
CA GLN A 21 -9.26 -5.42 4.41
C GLN A 21 -10.06 -5.01 3.18
N PRO A 22 -9.47 -5.04 1.97
CA PRO A 22 -10.23 -5.02 0.73
C PRO A 22 -11.33 -6.09 0.73
N TRP A 23 -12.52 -5.78 0.22
CA TRP A 23 -13.61 -6.76 0.14
C TRP A 23 -13.26 -7.95 -0.77
N GLN A 24 -12.59 -7.64 -1.88
CA GLN A 24 -12.01 -8.60 -2.82
C GLN A 24 -10.49 -8.45 -2.80
N PRO A 25 -9.73 -9.55 -2.92
CA PRO A 25 -8.29 -9.49 -3.13
C PRO A 25 -7.94 -8.61 -4.33
N LEU A 26 -6.82 -7.88 -4.23
CA LEU A 26 -6.24 -7.17 -5.36
C LEU A 26 -5.51 -8.20 -6.22
N ARG A 27 -6.26 -8.85 -7.13
CA ARG A 27 -5.81 -10.07 -7.82
C ARG A 27 -4.54 -9.87 -8.63
N HIS A 28 -4.35 -8.71 -9.27
CA HIS A 28 -3.16 -8.41 -10.07
C HIS A 28 -2.28 -7.39 -9.36
N THR A 29 -2.15 -7.52 -8.04
CA THR A 29 -1.25 -6.69 -7.25
C THR A 29 -0.41 -7.57 -6.34
N SER A 30 0.88 -7.35 -6.34
CA SER A 30 1.83 -8.11 -5.54
C SER A 30 2.88 -7.18 -4.92
N LEU A 31 3.41 -7.61 -3.79
CA LEU A 31 4.55 -6.99 -3.13
C LEU A 31 5.57 -8.08 -2.84
N ARG A 32 6.77 -7.95 -3.38
CA ARG A 32 7.84 -8.97 -3.27
C ARG A 32 9.16 -8.39 -2.80
N GLY A 33 9.89 -9.21 -2.07
CA GLY A 33 11.29 -8.98 -1.71
C GLY A 33 11.56 -7.60 -1.12
N PRO A 34 10.81 -7.11 -0.11
CA PRO A 34 10.95 -5.73 0.37
C PRO A 34 12.31 -5.39 0.99
N ASN A 35 13.31 -6.28 0.96
CA ASN A 35 14.63 -6.04 1.51
C ASN A 35 15.72 -6.48 0.51
N PRO A 36 16.64 -5.59 0.07
CA PRO A 36 16.72 -4.14 0.36
C PRO A 36 15.85 -3.28 -0.57
N ILE A 37 15.39 -3.83 -1.70
CA ILE A 37 14.56 -3.13 -2.69
C ILE A 37 13.32 -3.97 -2.93
N GLY A 38 12.18 -3.45 -2.47
CA GLY A 38 10.88 -4.06 -2.70
C GLY A 38 10.31 -3.70 -4.05
N LEU A 39 9.62 -4.66 -4.66
CA LEU A 39 8.89 -4.45 -5.90
C LEU A 39 7.40 -4.60 -5.64
N LEU A 40 6.65 -3.52 -5.81
CA LEU A 40 5.21 -3.51 -5.84
C LEU A 40 4.74 -3.41 -7.30
N LEU A 41 4.16 -4.49 -7.80
CA LEU A 41 3.57 -4.56 -9.13
C LEU A 41 2.06 -4.49 -9.01
N GLY A 42 1.42 -3.65 -9.82
CA GLY A 42 -0.04 -3.59 -9.90
C GLY A 42 -0.56 -3.15 -11.26
N ASP A 43 -1.76 -3.62 -11.59
CA ASP A 43 -2.55 -3.10 -12.71
C ASP A 43 -3.30 -1.81 -12.31
N HIS A 44 -4.10 -1.29 -13.24
CA HIS A 44 -4.88 -0.06 -13.02
C HIS A 44 -5.84 -0.19 -11.83
N ASP A 45 -6.58 -1.31 -11.70
CA ASP A 45 -7.54 -1.51 -10.61
C ASP A 45 -6.83 -1.67 -9.26
N GLY A 46 -5.78 -2.49 -9.22
CA GLY A 46 -4.97 -2.76 -8.05
C GLY A 46 -4.31 -1.51 -7.49
N LEU A 47 -3.64 -0.73 -8.34
CA LEU A 47 -2.97 0.51 -7.92
C LEU A 47 -3.99 1.58 -7.50
N ASN A 48 -5.14 1.71 -8.18
CA ASN A 48 -6.21 2.62 -7.74
C ASN A 48 -6.78 2.22 -6.37
N ARG A 49 -6.98 0.93 -6.13
CA ARG A 49 -7.43 0.45 -4.82
C ARG A 49 -6.39 0.69 -3.74
N LEU A 50 -5.10 0.50 -4.03
CA LEU A 50 -4.02 0.87 -3.11
C LEU A 50 -4.03 2.36 -2.81
N ALA A 51 -4.16 3.24 -3.81
CA ALA A 51 -4.31 4.68 -3.61
C ALA A 51 -5.45 4.98 -2.61
N GLY A 52 -6.59 4.30 -2.75
CA GLY A 52 -7.70 4.45 -1.83
C GLY A 52 -7.44 3.93 -0.43
N LEU A 53 -6.77 2.79 -0.30
CA LEU A 53 -6.42 2.20 0.99
C LEU A 53 -5.43 3.09 1.78
N PHE A 54 -4.46 3.69 1.08
CA PHE A 54 -3.55 4.68 1.68
C PHE A 54 -4.28 5.98 2.06
N SER A 55 -5.14 6.50 1.18
CA SER A 55 -5.99 7.66 1.50
C SER A 55 -6.88 7.38 2.72
N PHE A 56 -7.49 6.20 2.80
CA PHE A 56 -8.27 5.78 3.96
C PHE A 56 -7.41 5.67 5.24
N ALA A 57 -6.20 5.11 5.14
CA ALA A 57 -5.28 4.99 6.27
C ALA A 57 -4.86 6.38 6.80
N ALA A 58 -4.65 7.36 5.92
CA ALA A 58 -4.31 8.73 6.27
C ALA A 58 -5.33 9.35 7.26
N TYR A 59 -6.62 9.07 7.06
CA TYR A 59 -7.70 9.63 7.88
C TYR A 59 -8.27 8.65 8.92
N SER A 60 -7.65 7.48 9.10
CA SER A 60 -8.13 6.42 10.00
C SER A 60 -7.09 6.03 11.03
N ARG A 61 -6.65 7.00 11.85
CA ARG A 61 -5.51 6.85 12.78
C ARG A 61 -5.58 5.67 13.76
N HIS A 62 -6.78 5.17 14.05
CA HIS A 62 -7.02 4.05 14.99
C HIS A 62 -7.36 2.73 14.27
N THR A 63 -7.01 2.62 12.99
CA THR A 63 -7.34 1.45 12.15
C THR A 63 -6.08 0.86 11.54
N ILE A 64 -6.01 -0.46 11.53
CA ILE A 64 -5.01 -1.21 10.77
C ILE A 64 -5.62 -1.54 9.41
N VAL A 65 -4.96 -1.17 8.33
CA VAL A 65 -5.32 -1.59 6.97
C VAL A 65 -4.46 -2.77 6.59
N HIS A 66 -5.06 -3.92 6.35
CA HIS A 66 -4.36 -5.14 5.92
C HIS A 66 -4.75 -5.47 4.48
N VAL A 67 -3.74 -5.54 3.61
CA VAL A 67 -3.89 -5.89 2.20
C VAL A 67 -3.23 -7.26 1.98
N PRO A 68 -4.01 -8.34 1.83
CA PRO A 68 -3.50 -9.71 1.68
C PRO A 68 -2.98 -9.95 0.26
N LEU A 69 -1.85 -9.32 -0.09
CA LEU A 69 -1.28 -9.36 -1.44
C LEU A 69 -0.75 -10.74 -1.84
N ARG A 70 -0.51 -11.63 -0.88
CA ARG A 70 -0.06 -13.00 -1.16
C ARG A 70 -1.14 -13.88 -1.76
N ASP A 71 -2.41 -13.51 -1.60
CA ASP A 71 -3.56 -14.24 -2.15
C ASP A 71 -3.89 -13.82 -3.60
N GLY A 72 -3.09 -12.91 -4.16
CA GLY A 72 -3.18 -12.49 -5.56
C GLY A 72 -2.68 -13.56 -6.54
N ILE A 73 -2.89 -13.30 -7.82
CA ILE A 73 -2.29 -14.08 -8.90
C ILE A 73 -0.77 -13.79 -8.88
N PRO A 74 0.08 -14.82 -8.85
CA PRO A 74 1.52 -14.62 -8.89
C PRO A 74 1.93 -13.81 -10.13
N PRO A 75 2.73 -12.74 -9.98
CA PRO A 75 3.24 -12.01 -11.12
C PRO A 75 4.24 -12.87 -11.92
N ASP A 76 4.37 -12.57 -13.20
CA ASP A 76 5.40 -13.13 -14.09
C ASP A 76 6.79 -12.51 -13.87
N GLU A 77 6.87 -11.43 -13.09
CA GLU A 77 8.08 -10.68 -12.78
C GLU A 77 8.27 -10.46 -11.27
N GLY A 78 9.49 -10.07 -10.90
CA GLY A 78 9.88 -9.73 -9.52
C GLY A 78 10.69 -10.80 -8.81
N TRP A 79 11.36 -10.39 -7.74
CA TRP A 79 12.27 -11.23 -6.97
C TRP A 79 11.84 -11.36 -5.51
N GLY A 80 12.33 -12.41 -4.86
CA GLY A 80 12.11 -12.65 -3.44
C GLY A 80 10.70 -13.10 -3.08
N GLU A 81 10.50 -13.23 -1.77
CA GLU A 81 9.27 -13.78 -1.19
C GLU A 81 8.10 -12.79 -1.28
N PRO A 82 6.89 -13.28 -1.63
CA PRO A 82 5.68 -12.47 -1.56
C PRO A 82 5.28 -12.20 -0.11
N VAL A 83 4.84 -10.98 0.17
CA VAL A 83 4.44 -10.51 1.50
C VAL A 83 3.08 -9.80 1.47
N ASP A 84 2.34 -9.87 2.56
CA ASP A 84 1.17 -9.01 2.78
C ASP A 84 1.62 -7.57 3.05
N LEU A 85 0.74 -6.60 2.88
CA LEU A 85 0.98 -5.21 3.25
C LEU A 85 0.08 -4.81 4.43
N VAL A 86 0.65 -4.16 5.43
CA VAL A 86 -0.09 -3.57 6.55
C VAL A 86 0.24 -2.10 6.67
N LEU A 87 -0.79 -1.25 6.71
CA LEU A 87 -0.69 0.18 7.00
C LEU A 87 -1.25 0.45 8.39
N ALA A 88 -0.51 1.19 9.20
CA ALA A 88 -1.01 1.68 10.47
C ALA A 88 -0.45 3.06 10.76
N HIS A 89 -1.25 3.92 11.41
CA HIS A 89 -0.73 5.20 11.86
C HIS A 89 0.41 4.97 12.87
N HIS A 90 1.51 5.71 12.76
CA HIS A 90 2.66 5.57 13.64
C HIS A 90 2.32 5.70 15.14
N THR A 91 1.32 6.53 15.50
CA THR A 91 0.85 6.66 16.90
C THR A 91 -0.09 5.53 17.36
N TYR A 92 -0.50 4.60 16.49
CA TYR A 92 -1.40 3.51 16.86
C TYR A 92 -0.71 2.47 17.76
N GLY A 93 0.61 2.33 17.62
CA GLY A 93 1.43 1.42 18.43
C GLY A 93 1.21 -0.06 18.11
N LEU A 94 0.93 -0.41 16.84
CA LEU A 94 0.88 -1.81 16.42
C LEU A 94 2.28 -2.41 16.51
N ARG A 95 2.42 -3.50 17.27
CA ARG A 95 3.66 -4.27 17.35
C ARG A 95 3.65 -5.37 16.28
N PRO A 96 4.62 -5.41 15.34
CA PRO A 96 4.68 -6.45 14.31
C PRO A 96 4.67 -7.88 14.87
N SER A 97 5.29 -8.11 16.02
CA SER A 97 5.31 -9.42 16.70
C SER A 97 3.94 -9.92 17.14
N LYS A 98 2.94 -9.04 17.31
CA LYS A 98 1.56 -9.40 17.63
C LYS A 98 0.71 -9.67 16.39
N TRP A 99 1.24 -9.37 15.21
CA TRP A 99 0.51 -9.53 13.96
C TRP A 99 0.07 -10.97 13.66
N PRO A 100 0.88 -12.03 13.87
CA PRO A 100 0.43 -13.40 13.58
C PRO A 100 -0.81 -13.80 14.40
N GLU A 101 -0.85 -13.41 15.68
CA GLU A 101 -1.98 -13.64 16.57
C GLU A 101 -3.24 -12.90 16.07
N LEU A 102 -3.08 -11.62 15.72
CA LEU A 102 -4.16 -10.77 15.22
C LEU A 102 -4.70 -11.29 13.88
N ARG A 103 -3.81 -11.59 12.93
CA ARG A 103 -4.15 -12.07 11.58
C ARG A 103 -4.94 -13.38 11.63
N ARG A 104 -4.60 -14.28 12.55
CA ARG A 104 -5.35 -15.55 12.75
C ARG A 104 -6.79 -15.34 13.21
N LYS A 105 -7.11 -14.22 13.84
CA LYS A 105 -8.46 -13.88 14.32
C LYS A 105 -9.33 -13.18 13.25
N LEU A 106 -8.77 -12.83 12.09
CA LEU A 106 -9.51 -12.26 10.96
C LEU A 106 -10.28 -13.38 10.24
N ARG A 107 -11.49 -13.69 10.72
CA ARG A 107 -12.34 -14.77 10.17
C ARG A 107 -13.66 -14.23 9.66
N GLN A 108 -14.45 -13.63 10.54
CA GLN A 108 -15.77 -13.09 10.22
C GLN A 108 -15.69 -11.56 10.25
N GLY A 109 -15.63 -10.98 9.05
CA GLY A 109 -15.61 -9.53 8.88
C GLY A 109 -16.97 -9.01 8.44
N THR A 110 -17.33 -7.82 8.90
CA THR A 110 -18.56 -7.13 8.49
C THR A 110 -18.29 -6.30 7.23
N PRO A 111 -19.21 -6.24 6.26
CA PRO A 111 -19.07 -5.34 5.11
C PRO A 111 -18.98 -3.87 5.56
N LEU A 112 -18.11 -3.10 4.92
CA LEU A 112 -17.95 -1.67 5.13
C LEU A 112 -17.77 -0.99 3.77
N THR A 113 -18.52 0.07 3.51
CA THR A 113 -18.28 0.92 2.34
C THR A 113 -17.80 2.28 2.82
N VAL A 114 -16.68 2.75 2.28
CA VAL A 114 -16.13 4.07 2.61
C VAL A 114 -15.94 4.89 1.34
N ARG A 115 -16.05 6.21 1.47
CA ARG A 115 -15.68 7.15 0.41
C ARG A 115 -14.37 7.82 0.79
N THR A 116 -13.40 7.79 -0.11
CA THR A 116 -12.20 8.62 -0.02
C THR A 116 -12.49 10.01 -0.56
N ASP A 117 -11.75 10.99 -0.06
CA ASP A 117 -11.77 12.38 -0.53
C ASP A 117 -10.44 12.66 -1.22
N GLU A 118 -10.44 12.54 -2.56
CA GLU A 118 -9.26 12.74 -3.40
C GLU A 118 -8.74 14.18 -3.30
N ALA A 119 -9.64 15.17 -3.26
CA ALA A 119 -9.25 16.58 -3.21
C ALA A 119 -8.54 16.89 -1.89
N ARG A 120 -9.06 16.38 -0.77
CA ARG A 120 -8.40 16.49 0.54
C ARG A 120 -7.07 15.75 0.57
N THR A 121 -7.03 14.53 0.02
CA THR A 121 -5.80 13.74 -0.08
C THR A 121 -4.73 14.51 -0.86
N GLY A 122 -5.09 15.12 -1.99
CA GLY A 122 -4.18 15.94 -2.80
C GLY A 122 -3.67 17.19 -2.08
N ARG A 123 -4.50 17.86 -1.29
CA ARG A 123 -4.08 19.02 -0.47
C ARG A 123 -3.09 18.62 0.64
N ASP A 124 -3.36 17.52 1.32
CA ASP A 124 -2.48 17.04 2.41
C ASP A 124 -1.14 16.53 1.84
N ALA A 125 -1.17 15.84 0.69
CA ALA A 125 0.00 15.44 -0.08
C ALA A 125 0.87 16.66 -0.52
N ALA A 126 0.24 17.67 -1.12
CA ALA A 126 0.95 18.91 -1.48
C ALA A 126 1.56 19.61 -0.25
N SER A 127 0.85 19.63 0.87
CA SER A 127 1.34 20.19 2.14
C SER A 127 2.52 19.41 2.70
N TRP A 128 2.52 18.08 2.54
CA TRP A 128 3.66 17.23 2.90
C TRP A 128 4.88 17.55 2.03
N ARG A 129 4.72 17.60 0.70
CA ARG A 129 5.80 17.92 -0.25
C ARG A 129 6.43 19.28 0.02
N ALA A 130 5.63 20.30 0.30
CA ALA A 130 6.12 21.64 0.63
C ALA A 130 6.93 21.70 1.94
N ARG A 131 6.82 20.69 2.80
CA ARG A 131 7.60 20.57 4.05
C ARG A 131 8.80 19.64 3.89
N TRP A 132 8.79 18.71 2.94
CA TRP A 132 9.80 17.66 2.80
C TRP A 132 11.23 18.19 2.68
N GLU A 133 11.43 19.30 1.97
CA GLU A 133 12.76 19.89 1.76
C GLU A 133 13.31 20.65 2.98
N ARG A 134 12.53 20.78 4.06
CA ARG A 134 12.95 21.51 5.26
C ARG A 134 13.88 20.64 6.11
N ALA A 135 14.94 21.25 6.65
CA ALA A 135 15.94 20.56 7.47
C ALA A 135 15.37 19.92 8.75
N ASP A 136 14.27 20.47 9.28
CA ASP A 136 13.57 19.99 10.47
C ASP A 136 12.49 18.94 10.16
N PHE A 137 12.36 18.52 8.90
CA PHE A 137 11.36 17.55 8.50
C PHE A 137 11.64 16.18 9.13
N ARG A 138 10.60 15.58 9.71
CA ARG A 138 10.65 14.30 10.46
C ARG A 138 9.47 13.38 10.14
N ASP A 139 8.64 13.72 9.16
CA ASP A 139 7.42 12.99 8.85
C ASP A 139 7.68 11.89 7.81
N GLU A 140 8.21 10.79 8.32
CA GLU A 140 8.76 9.68 7.54
C GLU A 140 7.84 8.46 7.53
N LEU A 141 7.98 7.67 6.47
CA LEU A 141 7.32 6.37 6.36
C LEU A 141 8.25 5.28 6.88
N ARG A 142 8.00 4.84 8.13
CA ARG A 142 8.79 3.78 8.76
C ARG A 142 8.31 2.41 8.29
N HIS A 143 9.22 1.45 8.22
CA HIS A 143 8.87 0.10 7.78
C HIS A 143 9.50 -1.01 8.63
N THR A 144 8.96 -2.21 8.50
CA THR A 144 9.59 -3.45 8.99
C THR A 144 8.91 -4.64 8.33
N THR A 145 9.59 -5.79 8.27
CA THR A 145 9.03 -7.04 7.75
C THR A 145 8.96 -8.06 8.88
N HIS A 146 7.78 -8.64 9.09
CA HIS A 146 7.61 -9.71 10.08
C HIS A 146 6.52 -10.69 9.62
N ALA A 147 6.75 -12.00 9.80
CA ALA A 147 5.80 -13.06 9.48
C ALA A 147 5.18 -12.95 8.06
N ARG A 148 6.04 -12.70 7.05
CA ARG A 148 5.68 -12.49 5.64
C ARG A 148 4.68 -11.34 5.44
N THR A 149 4.84 -10.28 6.22
CA THR A 149 4.05 -9.05 6.15
C THR A 149 5.00 -7.86 6.21
N PHE A 150 4.87 -6.96 5.23
CA PHE A 150 5.54 -5.68 5.21
C PHE A 150 4.64 -4.64 5.88
N PHE A 151 5.16 -4.00 6.91
CA PHE A 151 4.44 -2.98 7.68
C PHE A 151 4.94 -1.61 7.26
N LEU A 152 4.01 -0.70 7.05
CA LEU A 152 4.24 0.71 6.85
C LEU A 152 3.57 1.50 7.97
N PHE A 153 4.37 2.29 8.68
CA PHE A 153 3.94 3.17 9.75
C PHE A 153 4.17 4.62 9.33
N GLY A 154 3.09 5.36 9.16
CA GLY A 154 3.13 6.75 8.70
C GLY A 154 2.18 7.64 9.47
N SER A 155 2.32 8.94 9.28
CA SER A 155 1.31 9.94 9.65
C SER A 155 0.20 10.02 8.59
N ARG A 156 -0.77 10.91 8.82
CA ARG A 156 -1.75 11.30 7.80
C ARG A 156 -1.09 11.77 6.51
N ASP A 157 -0.15 12.70 6.61
CA ASP A 157 0.36 13.46 5.48
C ASP A 157 1.23 12.57 4.57
N VAL A 158 2.08 11.72 5.13
CA VAL A 158 2.90 10.77 4.34
C VAL A 158 2.06 9.66 3.70
N PHE A 159 0.97 9.21 4.35
CA PHE A 159 0.03 8.29 3.71
C PHE A 159 -0.79 8.96 2.60
N ALA A 160 -1.15 10.24 2.76
CA ALA A 160 -1.80 11.01 1.71
C ALA A 160 -0.87 11.19 0.50
N GLU A 161 0.41 11.53 0.72
CA GLU A 161 1.40 11.60 -0.36
C GLU A 161 1.56 10.25 -1.07
N THR A 162 1.72 9.18 -0.29
CA THR A 162 1.86 7.83 -0.84
C THR A 162 0.64 7.41 -1.67
N ALA A 163 -0.57 7.80 -1.25
CA ALA A 163 -1.78 7.58 -2.05
C ALA A 163 -1.70 8.26 -3.43
N THR A 164 -1.07 9.44 -3.52
CA THR A 164 -0.89 10.13 -4.81
C THR A 164 0.10 9.43 -5.73
N TYR A 165 1.14 8.77 -5.21
CA TYR A 165 2.03 7.94 -6.03
C TYR A 165 1.30 6.74 -6.65
N PHE A 166 0.45 6.07 -5.88
CA PHE A 166 -0.38 4.98 -6.41
C PHE A 166 -1.42 5.47 -7.43
N ALA A 167 -2.06 6.61 -7.17
CA ALA A 167 -3.00 7.20 -8.12
C ALA A 167 -2.30 7.62 -9.42
N HIS A 168 -1.10 8.19 -9.33
CA HIS A 168 -0.26 8.50 -10.48
C HIS A 168 0.10 7.23 -11.25
N ALA A 169 0.58 6.19 -10.58
CA ALA A 169 0.92 4.91 -11.21
C ALA A 169 -0.28 4.27 -11.91
N ALA A 170 -1.46 4.29 -11.29
CA ALA A 170 -2.69 3.77 -11.87
C ALA A 170 -3.16 4.58 -13.09
N GLY A 171 -3.07 5.91 -13.02
CA GLY A 171 -3.53 6.82 -14.08
C GLY A 171 -2.58 6.87 -15.28
N TRP A 172 -1.27 6.90 -15.03
CA TRP A 172 -0.25 7.12 -16.06
C TRP A 172 0.47 5.84 -16.52
N GLY A 173 0.46 4.80 -15.70
CA GLY A 173 1.03 3.49 -16.04
C GLY A 173 0.54 2.92 -17.38
N PRO A 174 -0.77 2.96 -17.70
CA PRO A 174 -1.31 2.53 -19.00
C PRO A 174 -0.67 3.19 -20.24
N TYR A 175 -0.08 4.37 -20.06
CA TYR A 175 0.48 5.18 -21.15
C TYR A 175 1.98 5.01 -21.31
N GLN A 176 2.64 4.26 -20.43
CA GLN A 176 4.08 4.02 -20.52
C GLN A 176 4.43 3.18 -21.76
N LYS A 177 5.67 3.35 -22.23
CA LYS A 177 6.20 2.63 -23.38
C LYS A 177 6.20 1.13 -23.09
N ARG A 178 5.88 0.31 -24.09
CA ARG A 178 5.90 -1.17 -24.03
C ARG A 178 4.96 -1.84 -23.01
N VAL A 179 4.17 -1.07 -22.26
CA VAL A 179 3.12 -1.61 -21.39
C VAL A 179 2.10 -2.43 -22.18
N ALA A 180 1.68 -1.95 -23.36
CA ALA A 180 0.76 -2.70 -24.22
C ALA A 180 1.33 -4.03 -24.75
N GLU A 181 2.66 -4.18 -24.77
CA GLU A 181 3.37 -5.42 -25.10
C GLU A 181 3.49 -6.37 -23.89
N GLY A 182 3.00 -5.94 -22.72
CA GLY A 182 3.07 -6.69 -21.48
C GLY A 182 4.25 -6.36 -20.60
N HIS A 183 5.08 -5.35 -20.89
CA HIS A 183 6.20 -4.99 -19.99
C HIS A 183 5.74 -4.19 -18.78
N SER A 184 6.40 -4.38 -17.63
CA SER A 184 6.24 -3.48 -16.49
C SER A 184 6.90 -2.12 -16.75
N ALA A 185 6.39 -1.09 -16.06
CA ALA A 185 6.97 0.25 -16.07
C ALA A 185 7.12 0.77 -14.64
N LEU A 186 8.32 1.23 -14.28
CA LEU A 186 8.56 1.93 -13.03
C LEU A 186 7.84 3.28 -13.05
N MET A 187 6.99 3.52 -12.05
CA MET A 187 6.14 4.71 -11.98
C MET A 187 6.58 5.69 -10.90
N ALA A 188 7.08 5.16 -9.79
CA ALA A 188 7.55 5.92 -8.65
C ALA A 188 8.35 4.99 -7.72
N SER A 189 9.08 5.59 -6.77
CA SER A 189 9.48 4.92 -5.54
C SER A 189 8.78 5.58 -4.36
N LEU A 190 8.50 4.80 -3.30
CA LEU A 190 8.03 5.39 -2.05
C LEU A 190 9.05 6.38 -1.49
N PRO A 191 8.61 7.44 -0.80
CA PRO A 191 9.52 8.39 -0.18
C PRO A 191 10.43 7.66 0.82
N SER A 192 11.69 8.10 0.94
CA SER A 192 12.78 7.39 1.62
C SER A 192 12.31 6.61 2.85
N LEU A 193 12.27 5.28 2.72
CA LEU A 193 11.81 4.41 3.79
C LEU A 193 12.97 4.27 4.79
N ILE A 194 12.79 4.79 5.99
CA ILE A 194 13.83 4.77 7.02
C ILE A 194 13.85 3.41 7.72
N GLN A 195 15.02 2.75 7.68
CA GLN A 195 15.26 1.51 8.39
C GLN A 195 15.43 1.72 9.91
N PRO A 196 15.09 0.74 10.76
CA PRO A 196 15.56 0.72 12.14
C PRO A 196 17.11 0.69 12.23
N PRO A 197 17.71 1.06 13.38
CA PRO A 197 19.17 1.13 13.53
C PRO A 197 19.88 -0.18 13.12
N GLY A 198 20.94 -0.07 12.30
CA GLY A 198 21.76 -1.21 11.83
C GLY A 198 21.64 -1.59 10.36
N GLY A 199 20.89 -0.84 9.53
CA GLY A 199 20.73 -1.06 8.08
C GLY A 199 21.64 -0.18 7.21
N GLY A 200 22.29 -0.76 6.19
CA GLY A 200 23.31 -0.09 5.36
C GLY A 200 22.81 0.70 4.14
N HIS A 201 21.52 0.65 3.79
CA HIS A 201 20.94 1.40 2.66
C HIS A 201 19.49 1.81 2.94
N PRO A 202 19.00 2.96 2.41
CA PRO A 202 17.58 3.26 2.42
C PRO A 202 16.83 2.12 1.72
N LEU A 203 15.78 1.61 2.35
CA LEU A 203 14.93 0.63 1.70
C LEU A 203 14.13 1.35 0.63
N GLU A 204 14.13 0.85 -0.60
CA GLU A 204 13.35 1.44 -1.68
C GLU A 204 12.18 0.53 -2.00
N LEU A 205 10.96 1.07 -2.02
CA LEU A 205 9.81 0.35 -2.55
C LEU A 205 9.46 0.94 -3.92
N LEU A 206 9.77 0.17 -4.97
CA LEU A 206 9.46 0.51 -6.34
C LEU A 206 7.98 0.23 -6.62
N ILE A 207 7.26 1.23 -7.11
CA ILE A 207 5.88 1.11 -7.59
C ILE A 207 5.94 0.97 -9.10
N CYS A 208 5.56 -0.19 -9.60
CA CYS A 208 5.53 -0.50 -11.02
C CYS A 208 4.10 -0.76 -11.49
N PHE A 209 3.77 -0.18 -12.65
CA PHE A 209 2.57 -0.56 -13.39
C PHE A 209 2.86 -1.79 -14.24
N LYS A 210 1.95 -2.76 -14.22
CA LYS A 210 2.00 -3.94 -15.10
C LYS A 210 0.55 -4.29 -15.47
N PRO A 211 0.19 -4.30 -16.76
CA PRO A 211 -1.12 -4.82 -17.16
C PRO A 211 -1.17 -6.32 -16.88
N TYR A 212 -2.36 -6.90 -16.78
CA TYR A 212 -2.50 -8.33 -16.52
C TYR A 212 -2.78 -9.10 -17.82
N PRO A 213 -2.35 -10.38 -17.93
CA PRO A 213 -2.66 -11.21 -19.08
C PRO A 213 -4.16 -11.52 -19.18
N PRO A 214 -4.73 -11.67 -20.38
CA PRO A 214 -4.07 -11.52 -21.68
C PRO A 214 -3.86 -10.04 -22.09
N TYR A 215 -2.61 -9.66 -22.33
CA TYR A 215 -2.19 -8.27 -22.61
C TYR A 215 -2.82 -7.69 -23.89
N ALA A 216 -3.20 -8.55 -24.83
CA ALA A 216 -3.91 -8.18 -26.05
C ALA A 216 -5.28 -7.52 -25.80
N HIS A 217 -5.89 -7.76 -24.63
CA HIS A 217 -7.17 -7.17 -24.25
C HIS A 217 -7.01 -5.91 -23.39
N PHE A 218 -5.77 -5.54 -23.06
CA PHE A 218 -5.53 -4.31 -22.31
C PHE A 218 -5.88 -3.10 -23.18
N LYS A 219 -7.01 -2.47 -22.85
CA LYS A 219 -7.39 -1.17 -23.41
C LYS A 219 -6.97 -0.08 -22.45
N ARG A 220 -6.27 0.92 -22.96
CA ARG A 220 -5.97 2.14 -22.20
C ARG A 220 -7.30 2.78 -21.77
N PRO A 221 -7.44 3.25 -20.52
CA PRO A 221 -8.63 3.99 -20.11
C PRO A 221 -8.91 5.14 -21.08
N GLY A 222 -10.16 5.27 -21.56
CA GLY A 222 -10.56 6.33 -22.49
C GLY A 222 -10.36 6.04 -23.99
N ARG A 223 -10.06 4.80 -24.37
CA ARG A 223 -10.09 4.31 -25.76
C ARG A 223 -11.12 3.21 -25.98
#